data_AF-A0A3B0FYW7-F1
#
_entry.id   AF-A0A3B0FYW7-F1
#
_cell.length_a   1.000
_cell.length_b   1.000
_cell.length_c   1.000
_cell.angle_alpha   90.00
_cell.angle_beta   90.00
_cell.angle_gamma   90.00
#
_symmetry.space_group_name_H-M   'P 1'
#
loop_
_entity.id
_entity.type
_entity.pdbx_description
1 polymer ?
#
loop_
_entity_poly.entity_id
_entity_poly.type
_entity_poly.pdbx_seq_one_letter_code
_entity_poly.pdbx_strand_id
1 'polypeptide(L)'
;MERLNPALLEAIAALATAPLMDIAHRLREALAPYWESSALVVFTEDCTGRPQKKAGAEAIISRVSIAELDTIRASLAEGEGGGMWLGEAGFGGARRPVLALTSPSNALLVLSDPEPTPATSAPIDPRWVLHYLWTLAAERIREKVADAPPSYLIESRAASAERLRVTAELVDQHSTTLETLLAALRSPALADAAARTAATDVAAKALVGLRTLSDRTTDLVEEPVASAFQRLREDLRPLMNFSGIDVQFIEPPVNGRALPGEVAHAARAIVRGLVLAMVDQQGVRRIRTQWDCDGANLLINVRDDGPGELSASAPAMARLVQRVEALNGSMGVDVMPGWGADVAVVIPLDPPARPLAEAADWNLGERELEVLQLLAAGQRNRSIAAKLHISENTVKFHLRNLYRKIGASSRTEAMALAHSNGLR
;
A
#
# COMPACT_ATOMS: atom_id res chain seq x y z
N MET A 1 31.65 36.90 24.66
CA MET A 1 30.23 36.52 24.49
C MET A 1 29.77 37.10 23.16
N GLU A 2 30.01 36.38 22.06
CA GLU A 2 29.41 36.70 20.77
C GLU A 2 27.89 36.74 20.92
N ARG A 3 27.26 37.75 20.34
CA ARG A 3 25.81 37.95 20.43
C ARG A 3 25.12 36.76 19.77
N LEU A 4 24.32 36.02 20.54
CA LEU A 4 23.39 35.01 20.01
C LEU A 4 22.63 35.58 18.82
N ASN A 5 22.62 34.88 17.68
CA ASN A 5 21.88 35.27 16.48
C ASN A 5 20.37 35.07 16.73
N PRO A 6 19.57 36.13 16.94
CA PRO A 6 18.17 36.00 17.32
C PRO A 6 17.35 35.27 16.26
N ALA A 7 17.65 35.48 14.98
CA ALA A 7 16.96 34.84 13.86
C ALA A 7 17.17 33.31 13.86
N LEU A 8 18.37 32.84 14.21
CA LEU A 8 18.64 31.40 14.32
C LEU A 8 17.88 30.79 15.51
N LEU A 9 17.79 31.49 16.64
CA LEU A 9 17.03 31.03 17.80
C LEU A 9 15.52 30.94 17.51
N GLU A 10 14.97 31.94 16.82
CA GLU A 10 13.57 31.92 16.37
C GLU A 10 13.31 30.77 15.40
N ALA A 11 14.21 30.54 14.44
CA ALA A 11 14.13 29.43 13.50
C ALA A 11 14.19 28.05 14.22
N ILE A 12 15.08 27.90 15.22
CA ILE A 12 15.16 26.69 16.05
C ILE A 12 13.85 26.47 16.81
N ALA A 13 13.30 27.51 17.44
CA ALA A 13 12.04 27.41 18.18
C ALA A 13 10.85 27.06 17.27
N ALA A 14 10.78 27.67 16.09
CA ALA A 14 9.77 27.37 15.08
C ALA A 14 9.89 25.92 14.57
N LEU A 15 11.10 25.43 14.32
CA LEU A 15 11.35 24.06 13.88
C LEU A 15 11.00 23.04 14.99
N ALA A 16 11.35 23.32 16.24
CA ALA A 16 11.07 22.45 17.39
C ALA A 16 9.57 22.28 17.67
N THR A 17 8.77 23.30 17.34
CA THR A 17 7.31 23.31 17.58
C THR A 17 6.49 22.96 16.33
N ALA A 18 7.13 22.76 15.18
CA ALA A 18 6.46 22.51 13.90
C ALA A 18 5.62 21.21 13.89
N PRO A 19 4.42 21.23 13.27
CA PRO A 19 3.70 20.01 12.91
C PRO A 19 4.52 19.15 11.93
N LEU A 20 4.34 17.82 11.97
CA LEU A 20 5.06 16.86 11.08
C LEU A 20 4.98 17.24 9.59
N MET A 21 3.85 17.79 9.16
CA MET A 21 3.63 18.21 7.76
C MET A 21 4.48 19.42 7.36
N ASP A 22 4.88 20.25 8.33
CA ASP A 22 5.56 21.52 8.08
C ASP A 22 7.07 21.44 8.33
N ILE A 23 7.57 20.34 8.91
CA ILE A 23 9.00 20.20 9.28
C ILE A 23 9.93 20.46 8.10
N ALA A 24 9.64 19.94 6.90
CA ALA A 24 10.49 20.17 5.73
C ALA A 24 10.51 21.64 5.30
N HIS A 25 9.37 22.34 5.41
CA HIS A 25 9.27 23.76 5.09
C HIS A 25 10.06 24.60 6.11
N ARG A 26 9.82 24.36 7.41
CA ARG A 26 10.52 25.04 8.50
C ARG A 26 12.02 24.80 8.49
N LEU A 27 12.46 23.58 8.18
CA LEU A 27 13.86 23.25 8.05
C LEU A 27 14.50 24.00 6.88
N ARG A 28 13.82 24.08 5.72
CA ARG A 28 14.32 24.85 4.56
C ARG A 28 14.39 26.35 4.86
N GLU A 29 13.38 26.92 5.53
CA GLU A 29 13.39 28.32 5.98
C GLU A 29 14.56 28.60 6.92
N ALA A 30 14.80 27.71 7.89
CA ALA A 30 15.89 27.84 8.86
C ALA A 30 17.28 27.73 8.22
N LEU A 31 17.41 26.94 7.15
CA LEU A 31 18.65 26.75 6.40
C LEU A 31 18.94 27.83 5.36
N ALA A 32 17.90 28.53 4.86
CA ALA A 32 18.04 29.50 3.77
C ALA A 32 19.13 30.58 3.97
N PRO A 33 19.40 31.10 5.19
CA PRO A 33 20.50 32.05 5.41
C PRO A 33 21.91 31.46 5.29
N TYR A 34 22.03 30.13 5.20
CA TYR A 34 23.30 29.39 5.25
C TYR A 34 23.52 28.51 4.01
N TRP A 35 22.42 28.01 3.44
CA TRP A 35 22.40 27.12 2.28
C TRP A 35 21.22 27.48 1.39
N GLU A 36 21.51 27.90 0.17
CA GLU A 36 20.51 27.97 -0.88
C GLU A 36 20.26 26.57 -1.45
N SER A 37 18.99 26.29 -1.77
CA SER A 37 18.58 25.04 -2.40
C SER A 37 17.26 25.21 -3.14
N SER A 38 17.16 24.57 -4.31
CA SER A 38 15.91 24.54 -5.10
C SER A 38 14.84 23.68 -4.41
N ALA A 39 15.25 22.58 -3.78
CA ALA A 39 14.38 21.66 -3.07
C ALA A 39 15.09 20.99 -1.90
N LEU A 40 14.30 20.61 -0.89
CA LEU A 40 14.70 19.86 0.29
C LEU A 40 13.75 18.68 0.47
N VAL A 41 14.31 17.48 0.64
CA VAL A 41 13.56 16.26 0.92
C VAL A 41 14.13 15.57 2.15
N VAL A 42 13.25 15.25 3.09
CA VAL A 42 13.52 14.41 4.24
C VAL A 42 12.90 13.04 4.00
N PHE A 43 13.69 11.99 4.13
CA PHE A 43 13.27 10.60 3.97
C PHE A 43 13.51 9.81 5.26
N THR A 44 12.44 9.21 5.79
CA THR A 44 12.43 8.46 7.05
C THR A 44 11.82 7.08 6.83
N GLU A 45 12.59 6.02 7.09
CA GLU A 45 12.16 4.62 6.90
C GLU A 45 11.05 4.21 7.87
N ASP A 46 11.07 4.75 9.10
CA ASP A 46 10.08 4.43 10.15
C ASP A 46 8.68 5.05 9.89
N CYS A 47 8.56 5.98 8.93
CA CYS A 47 7.29 6.60 8.57
C CYS A 47 6.61 5.84 7.43
N THR A 48 5.90 4.78 7.78
CA THR A 48 5.31 3.87 6.79
C THR A 48 4.40 4.57 5.77
N GLY A 49 3.67 5.63 6.11
CA GLY A 49 2.59 6.22 5.28
C GLY A 49 2.92 7.49 4.51
N ARG A 50 3.87 8.29 4.99
CA ARG A 50 4.45 9.44 4.28
C ARG A 50 5.95 9.47 4.60
N PRO A 51 6.73 8.58 3.98
CA PRO A 51 8.15 8.46 4.30
C PRO A 51 8.93 9.70 3.86
N GLN A 52 8.40 10.49 2.92
CA GLN A 52 9.01 11.72 2.42
C GLN A 52 8.29 12.97 2.94
N LYS A 53 9.05 13.96 3.43
CA LYS A 53 8.58 15.33 3.68
C LYS A 53 9.38 16.25 2.76
N LYS A 54 8.71 17.14 2.04
CA LYS A 54 9.30 17.89 0.92
C LYS A 54 9.01 19.38 1.02
N ALA A 55 9.96 20.21 0.58
CA ALA A 55 9.80 21.65 0.46
C ALA A 55 10.62 22.20 -0.70
N GLY A 56 10.12 23.23 -1.39
CA GLY A 56 10.82 23.89 -2.50
C GLY A 56 10.10 23.72 -3.84
N ALA A 57 10.84 23.74 -4.93
CA ALA A 57 10.30 23.78 -6.28
C ALA A 57 9.45 22.54 -6.63
N GLU A 58 8.17 22.75 -6.92
CA GLU A 58 7.18 21.70 -7.23
C GLU A 58 7.64 20.78 -8.39
N ALA A 59 8.31 21.36 -9.38
CA ALA A 59 8.87 20.62 -10.53
C ALA A 59 9.92 19.57 -10.13
N ILE A 60 10.56 19.74 -8.98
CA ILE A 60 11.54 18.80 -8.43
C ILE A 60 10.83 17.85 -7.46
N ILE A 61 10.17 18.39 -6.43
CA ILE A 61 9.67 17.60 -5.30
C ILE A 61 8.57 16.61 -5.70
N SER A 62 7.72 16.93 -6.69
CA SER A 62 6.68 16.03 -7.21
C SER A 62 7.25 14.78 -7.89
N ARG A 63 8.50 14.84 -8.36
CA ARG A 63 9.16 13.78 -9.15
C ARG A 63 10.16 12.94 -8.35
N VAL A 64 10.52 13.36 -7.13
CA VAL A 64 11.46 12.61 -6.29
C VAL A 64 10.88 11.25 -5.91
N SER A 65 11.59 10.20 -6.28
CA SER A 65 11.26 8.78 -6.03
C SER A 65 12.06 8.19 -4.86
N ILE A 66 11.59 7.09 -4.28
CA ILE A 66 12.31 6.38 -3.21
C ILE A 66 13.62 5.76 -3.74
N ALA A 67 13.61 5.20 -4.96
CA ALA A 67 14.80 4.59 -5.57
C ALA A 67 15.95 5.59 -5.76
N GLU A 68 15.64 6.84 -6.13
CA GLU A 68 16.62 7.93 -6.16
C GLU A 68 17.22 8.19 -4.77
N LEU A 69 16.38 8.23 -3.72
CA LEU A 69 16.82 8.46 -2.34
C LEU A 69 17.68 7.31 -1.80
N ASP A 70 17.34 6.06 -2.12
CA ASP A 70 18.13 4.88 -1.74
C ASP A 70 19.50 4.85 -2.43
N THR A 71 19.55 5.28 -3.70
CA THR A 71 20.81 5.42 -4.44
C THR A 71 21.71 6.48 -3.79
N ILE A 72 21.15 7.64 -3.42
CA ILE A 72 21.88 8.71 -2.72
C ILE A 72 22.38 8.24 -1.35
N ARG A 73 21.56 7.47 -0.62
CA ARG A 73 21.93 6.87 0.67
C ARG A 73 23.12 5.90 0.53
N ALA A 74 23.15 5.09 -0.54
CA ALA A 74 24.29 4.21 -0.79
C ALA A 74 25.59 5.01 -1.00
N SER A 75 25.54 6.12 -1.74
CA SER A 75 26.71 6.99 -1.93
C SER A 75 27.21 7.65 -0.64
N LEU A 76 26.33 7.88 0.33
CA LEU A 76 26.69 8.34 1.68
C LEU A 76 27.47 7.28 2.48
N ALA A 77 27.13 6.00 2.33
CA ALA A 77 27.80 4.91 3.03
C ALA A 77 29.21 4.62 2.51
N GLU A 78 29.48 4.97 1.25
CA GLU A 78 30.78 4.80 0.58
C GLU A 78 31.75 5.98 0.79
N GLY A 79 31.28 7.12 1.31
CA GLY A 79 32.08 8.34 1.47
C GLY A 79 32.94 8.37 2.74
N GLU A 80 34.22 8.75 2.63
CA GLU A 80 35.19 8.84 3.73
C GLU A 80 34.95 10.02 4.73
N GLY A 81 33.82 10.73 4.62
CA GLY A 81 33.53 11.95 5.41
C GLY A 81 32.24 11.83 6.21
N GLY A 82 32.37 11.59 7.52
CA GLY A 82 31.29 11.44 8.49
C GLY A 82 29.97 12.15 8.16
N GLY A 83 29.01 11.39 7.64
CA GLY A 83 27.58 11.73 7.61
C GLY A 83 27.12 12.80 6.61
N MET A 84 27.99 13.33 5.75
CA MET A 84 27.61 14.31 4.71
C MET A 84 28.28 13.99 3.37
N TRP A 85 27.49 13.96 2.31
CA TRP A 85 27.93 13.69 0.94
C TRP A 85 27.48 14.81 0.00
N LEU A 86 28.38 15.29 -0.85
CA LEU A 86 28.11 16.28 -1.89
C LEU A 86 28.52 15.67 -3.23
N GLY A 87 27.60 15.58 -4.18
CA GLY A 87 27.89 14.99 -5.47
C GLY A 87 26.74 15.12 -6.47
N GLU A 88 26.93 14.53 -7.65
CA GLU A 88 25.93 14.50 -8.71
C GLU A 88 25.09 13.22 -8.62
N ALA A 89 23.78 13.34 -8.41
CA ALA A 89 22.86 12.20 -8.34
C ALA A 89 21.58 12.43 -9.16
N GLY A 90 20.88 11.34 -9.49
CA GLY A 90 19.50 11.43 -9.95
C GLY A 90 18.60 11.91 -8.81
N PHE A 91 17.95 13.06 -9.00
CA PHE A 91 17.02 13.62 -8.02
C PHE A 91 15.93 14.42 -8.73
N GLY A 92 14.66 14.07 -8.47
CA GLY A 92 13.52 14.75 -9.09
C GLY A 92 13.48 14.54 -10.62
N GLY A 93 13.87 13.35 -11.08
CA GLY A 93 13.81 12.95 -12.49
C GLY A 93 14.93 13.49 -13.39
N ALA A 94 15.99 14.08 -12.82
CA ALA A 94 17.15 14.55 -13.56
C ALA A 94 18.44 14.37 -12.74
N ARG A 95 19.60 14.25 -13.40
CA ARG A 95 20.91 14.36 -12.72
C ARG A 95 21.16 15.81 -12.33
N ARG A 96 21.53 16.05 -11.07
CA ARG A 96 21.84 17.37 -10.54
C ARG A 96 22.78 17.31 -9.33
N PRO A 97 23.37 18.45 -8.93
CA PRO A 97 24.09 18.57 -7.68
C PRO A 97 23.16 18.31 -6.50
N VAL A 98 23.59 17.44 -5.59
CA VAL A 98 22.87 17.14 -4.35
C VAL A 98 23.82 17.12 -3.16
N LEU A 99 23.30 17.58 -2.03
CA LEU A 99 23.94 17.49 -0.73
C LEU A 99 23.06 16.64 0.18
N ALA A 100 23.61 15.53 0.66
CA ALA A 100 22.88 14.56 1.44
C ALA A 100 23.51 14.36 2.81
N LEU A 101 22.69 14.15 3.84
CA LEU A 101 23.13 13.89 5.20
C LEU A 101 22.29 12.79 5.84
N THR A 102 22.93 11.94 6.63
CA THR A 102 22.22 10.99 7.49
C THR A 102 22.10 11.53 8.91
N SER A 103 21.15 10.99 9.67
CA SER A 103 21.03 11.22 11.11
C SER A 103 21.31 9.93 11.88
N PRO A 104 21.49 9.99 13.21
CA PRO A 104 21.58 8.79 14.05
C PRO A 104 20.35 7.87 13.99
N SER A 105 19.17 8.35 13.56
CA SER A 105 17.98 7.51 13.28
C SER A 105 18.00 6.83 11.91
N ASN A 106 19.07 6.93 11.14
CA ASN A 106 19.08 6.55 9.73
C ASN A 106 18.08 7.34 8.86
N ALA A 107 17.50 8.45 9.35
CA ALA A 107 16.80 9.40 8.48
C ALA A 107 17.81 10.03 7.50
N LEU A 108 17.34 10.38 6.31
CA LEU A 108 18.10 10.99 5.23
C LEU A 108 17.55 12.39 4.93
N LEU A 109 18.44 13.37 4.82
CA LEU A 109 18.18 14.71 4.29
C LEU A 109 18.86 14.85 2.93
N VAL A 110 18.16 15.40 1.94
CA VAL A 110 18.72 15.71 0.62
C VAL A 110 18.32 17.13 0.21
N LEU A 111 19.31 17.95 -0.14
CA LEU A 111 19.15 19.27 -0.75
C LEU A 111 19.55 19.18 -2.21
N SER A 112 18.78 19.80 -3.11
CA SER A 112 19.15 19.94 -4.52
C SER A 112 19.75 21.31 -4.81
N ASP A 113 20.69 21.31 -5.75
CA ASP A 113 21.42 22.51 -6.18
C ASP A 113 21.97 23.30 -4.95
N PRO A 114 22.71 22.62 -4.05
CA PRO A 114 23.11 23.21 -2.77
C PRO A 114 24.23 24.23 -2.97
N GLU A 115 23.97 25.48 -2.62
CA GLU A 115 24.98 26.54 -2.63
C GLU A 115 25.19 27.09 -1.22
N PRO A 116 26.40 26.93 -0.62
CA PRO A 116 26.67 27.47 0.70
C PRO A 116 26.78 29.00 0.63
N THR A 117 26.08 29.70 1.52
CA THR A 117 26.21 31.15 1.64
C THR A 117 27.65 31.49 2.07
N PRO A 118 28.34 32.44 1.40
CA PRO A 118 29.77 32.69 1.65
C PRO A 118 30.04 33.06 3.12
N ALA A 119 31.09 32.47 3.70
CA ALA A 119 31.46 32.61 5.11
C ALA A 119 31.69 34.07 5.58
N THR A 120 31.98 34.99 4.65
CA THR A 120 32.09 36.44 4.91
C THR A 120 30.77 37.10 5.29
N SER A 121 29.63 36.42 5.11
CA SER A 121 28.28 36.91 5.41
C SER A 121 27.55 36.12 6.50
N ALA A 122 28.08 34.96 6.91
CA ALA A 122 27.47 34.07 7.88
C ALA A 122 28.28 34.07 9.20
N PRO A 123 27.69 34.44 10.35
CA PRO A 123 28.40 34.52 11.64
C PRO A 123 28.75 33.16 12.26
N ILE A 124 28.28 32.05 11.67
CA ILE A 124 28.44 30.67 12.16
C ILE A 124 28.71 29.77 10.95
N ASP A 125 29.55 28.75 11.10
CA ASP A 125 29.85 27.76 10.05
C ASP A 125 28.56 27.13 9.47
N PRO A 126 28.25 27.35 8.16
CA PRO A 126 27.06 26.79 7.51
C PRO A 126 26.96 25.26 7.61
N ARG A 127 28.09 24.54 7.65
CA ARG A 127 28.08 23.08 7.77
C ARG A 127 27.61 22.63 9.15
N TRP A 128 28.08 23.33 10.19
CA TRP A 128 27.65 23.08 11.56
C TRP A 128 26.15 23.33 11.73
N VAL A 129 25.65 24.48 11.23
CA VAL A 129 24.22 24.84 11.33
C VAL A 129 23.35 23.79 10.63
N LEU A 130 23.76 23.37 9.43
CA LEU A 130 23.06 22.32 8.69
C LEU A 130 22.98 21.01 9.48
N HIS A 131 24.10 20.53 10.00
CA HIS A 131 24.12 19.29 10.78
C HIS A 131 23.28 19.40 12.06
N TYR A 132 23.34 20.54 12.76
CA TYR A 132 22.58 20.80 13.97
C TYR A 132 21.07 20.83 13.72
N LEU A 133 20.61 21.64 12.76
CA LEU A 133 19.18 21.76 12.43
C LEU A 133 18.63 20.46 11.87
N TRP A 134 19.42 19.73 11.08
CA TRP A 134 19.03 18.41 10.59
C TRP A 134 18.84 17.41 11.73
N THR A 135 19.81 17.33 12.65
CA THR A 135 19.73 16.42 13.80
C THR A 135 18.51 16.73 14.65
N LEU A 136 18.26 18.02 14.93
CA LEU A 136 17.06 18.48 15.64
C LEU A 136 15.77 18.08 14.92
N ALA A 137 15.69 18.28 13.60
CA ALA A 137 14.52 17.91 12.80
C ALA A 137 14.29 16.39 12.79
N ALA A 138 15.35 15.59 12.65
CA ALA A 138 15.28 14.14 12.64
C ALA A 138 14.79 13.58 13.98
N GLU A 139 15.34 14.06 15.10
CA GLU A 139 14.84 13.73 16.44
C GLU A 139 13.38 14.13 16.61
N ARG A 140 13.01 15.33 16.15
CA ARG A 140 11.63 15.80 16.25
C ARG A 140 10.65 14.96 15.45
N ILE A 141 11.03 14.53 14.25
CA ILE A 141 10.23 13.59 13.45
C ILE A 141 10.07 12.27 14.21
N ARG A 142 11.15 11.73 14.79
CA ARG A 142 11.12 10.48 15.55
C ARG A 142 10.20 10.58 16.76
N GLU A 143 10.34 11.62 17.58
CA GLU A 143 9.46 11.89 18.73
C GLU A 143 8.01 12.01 18.30
N LYS A 144 7.72 12.82 17.28
CA LYS A 144 6.35 13.03 16.80
C LYS A 144 5.71 11.79 16.18
N VAL A 145 6.51 10.88 15.62
CA VAL A 145 6.05 9.58 15.11
C VAL A 145 5.81 8.62 16.26
N ALA A 146 6.65 8.63 17.29
CA ALA A 146 6.47 7.83 18.51
C ALA A 146 5.25 8.30 19.34
N ASP A 147 5.04 9.61 19.43
CA ASP A 147 3.91 10.26 20.10
C ASP A 147 2.67 10.41 19.20
N ALA A 148 2.73 9.93 17.95
CA ALA A 148 1.63 10.08 17.01
C ALA A 148 0.40 9.33 17.54
N PRO A 149 -0.77 9.98 17.64
CA PRO A 149 -1.98 9.30 18.05
C PRO A 149 -2.27 8.12 17.11
N PRO A 150 -2.92 7.05 17.59
CA PRO A 150 -3.20 5.83 16.81
C PRO A 150 -3.79 6.09 15.42
N SER A 151 -4.56 7.18 15.25
CA SER A 151 -5.15 7.63 13.99
C SER A 151 -4.13 7.97 12.89
N TYR A 152 -3.00 8.61 13.20
CA TYR A 152 -1.94 8.91 12.22
C TYR A 152 -1.25 7.64 11.74
N LEU A 153 -1.00 6.68 12.64
CA LEU A 153 -0.46 5.37 12.29
C LEU A 153 -1.45 4.54 11.47
N ILE A 154 -2.76 4.68 11.68
CA ILE A 154 -3.82 4.01 10.91
C ILE A 154 -3.95 4.59 9.50
N GLU A 155 -3.98 5.91 9.31
CA GLU A 155 -3.97 6.53 7.97
C GLU A 155 -2.68 6.22 7.20
N SER A 156 -1.55 6.22 7.92
CA SER A 156 -0.23 5.88 7.41
C SER A 156 -0.14 4.41 6.98
N ARG A 157 -0.72 3.50 7.77
CA ARG A 157 -0.81 2.06 7.46
C ARG A 157 -1.85 1.77 6.39
N ALA A 158 -2.98 2.47 6.33
CA ALA A 158 -3.99 2.28 5.28
C ALA A 158 -3.46 2.73 3.92
N ALA A 159 -2.80 3.89 3.84
CA ALA A 159 -2.15 4.36 2.61
C ALA A 159 -0.99 3.45 2.15
N SER A 160 -0.32 2.77 3.09
CA SER A 160 0.77 1.85 2.77
C SER A 160 0.34 0.43 2.54
N ALA A 161 -0.72 -0.04 3.19
CA ALA A 161 -1.42 -1.26 2.85
C ALA A 161 -1.97 -1.14 1.43
N GLU A 162 -2.58 0.00 1.07
CA GLU A 162 -3.08 0.25 -0.28
C GLU A 162 -1.95 0.31 -1.32
N ARG A 163 -0.82 0.97 -1.02
CA ARG A 163 0.34 0.97 -1.94
C ARG A 163 1.02 -0.38 -2.04
N LEU A 164 1.19 -1.11 -0.93
CA LEU A 164 1.71 -2.47 -0.93
C LEU A 164 0.76 -3.40 -1.70
N ARG A 165 -0.55 -3.22 -1.55
CA ARG A 165 -1.59 -3.94 -2.29
C ARG A 165 -1.51 -3.68 -3.78
N VAL A 166 -1.51 -2.41 -4.22
CA VAL A 166 -1.38 -2.04 -5.65
C VAL A 166 -0.06 -2.53 -6.22
N THR A 167 1.03 -2.43 -5.46
CA THR A 167 2.34 -2.94 -5.90
C THR A 167 2.32 -4.47 -6.03
N ALA A 168 1.76 -5.19 -5.06
CA ALA A 168 1.63 -6.64 -5.13
C ALA A 168 0.71 -7.08 -6.29
N GLU A 169 -0.42 -6.40 -6.49
CA GLU A 169 -1.37 -6.63 -7.58
C GLU A 169 -0.72 -6.41 -8.95
N LEU A 170 0.07 -5.34 -9.11
CA LEU A 170 0.84 -5.09 -10.33
C LEU A 170 1.94 -6.14 -10.53
N VAL A 171 2.68 -6.50 -9.47
CA VAL A 171 3.74 -7.51 -9.53
C VAL A 171 3.16 -8.87 -9.94
N ASP A 172 2.01 -9.26 -9.39
CA ASP A 172 1.36 -10.54 -9.71
C ASP A 172 0.81 -10.57 -11.13
N GLN A 173 0.19 -9.46 -11.56
CA GLN A 173 -0.29 -9.31 -12.93
C GLN A 173 0.88 -9.41 -13.93
N HIS A 174 2.01 -8.79 -13.62
CA HIS A 174 3.22 -8.90 -14.43
C HIS A 174 3.80 -10.32 -14.41
N SER A 175 3.94 -10.96 -13.24
CA SER A 175 4.44 -12.34 -13.14
C SER A 175 3.59 -13.30 -13.97
N THR A 176 2.27 -13.20 -13.85
CA THR A 176 1.30 -13.99 -14.61
C THR A 176 1.46 -13.78 -16.11
N THR A 177 1.59 -12.52 -16.54
CA THR A 177 1.75 -12.19 -17.95
C THR A 177 3.02 -12.83 -18.50
N LEU A 178 4.14 -12.72 -17.77
CA LEU A 178 5.43 -13.31 -18.14
C LEU A 178 5.37 -14.84 -18.16
N GLU A 179 4.74 -15.47 -17.19
CA GLU A 179 4.54 -16.93 -17.15
C GLU A 179 3.70 -17.40 -18.34
N THR A 180 2.63 -16.68 -18.69
CA THR A 180 1.78 -17.00 -19.85
C THR A 180 2.54 -16.84 -21.17
N LEU A 181 3.36 -15.80 -21.29
CA LEU A 181 4.25 -15.61 -22.44
C LEU A 181 5.25 -16.76 -22.56
N LEU A 182 5.89 -17.16 -21.46
CA LEU A 182 6.85 -18.26 -21.44
C LEU A 182 6.18 -19.60 -21.74
N ALA A 183 4.97 -19.84 -21.23
CA ALA A 183 4.20 -21.05 -21.54
C ALA A 183 3.87 -21.16 -23.03
N ALA A 184 3.43 -20.07 -23.66
CA ALA A 184 3.18 -20.03 -25.10
C ALA A 184 4.46 -20.27 -25.92
N LEU A 185 5.58 -19.66 -25.52
CA LEU A 185 6.86 -19.77 -26.23
C LEU A 185 7.56 -21.12 -26.02
N ARG A 186 7.29 -21.82 -24.91
CA ARG A 186 7.88 -23.13 -24.60
C ARG A 186 7.02 -24.32 -24.98
N SER A 187 5.78 -24.09 -25.43
CA SER A 187 4.85 -25.16 -25.74
C SER A 187 5.31 -25.98 -26.95
N PRO A 188 5.54 -27.29 -26.81
CA PRO A 188 5.90 -28.17 -27.93
C PRO A 188 4.70 -28.43 -28.86
N ALA A 189 3.49 -28.05 -28.45
CA ALA A 189 2.27 -28.20 -29.23
C ALA A 189 2.05 -27.05 -30.24
N LEU A 190 2.83 -25.96 -30.12
CA LEU A 190 2.73 -24.80 -31.01
C LEU A 190 3.92 -24.74 -31.95
N ALA A 191 3.66 -24.53 -33.25
CA ALA A 191 4.70 -24.15 -34.18
C ALA A 191 5.22 -22.74 -33.86
N ASP A 192 6.49 -22.45 -34.15
CA ASP A 192 7.17 -21.17 -33.84
C ASP A 192 6.36 -19.92 -34.22
N ALA A 193 5.70 -19.93 -35.38
CA ALA A 193 4.89 -18.80 -35.84
C ALA A 193 3.62 -18.62 -34.98
N ALA A 194 2.97 -19.72 -34.58
CA ALA A 194 1.80 -19.69 -33.71
C ALA A 194 2.18 -19.29 -32.27
N ALA A 195 3.29 -19.81 -31.74
CA ALA A 195 3.83 -19.45 -30.43
C ALA A 195 4.14 -17.94 -30.34
N ARG A 196 4.80 -17.38 -31.37
CA ARG A 196 5.11 -15.94 -31.44
C ARG A 196 3.84 -15.08 -31.51
N THR A 197 2.84 -15.52 -32.27
CA THR A 197 1.56 -14.81 -32.40
C THR A 197 0.81 -14.80 -31.06
N ALA A 198 0.74 -15.95 -30.38
CA ALA A 198 0.11 -16.07 -29.06
C ALA A 198 0.82 -15.20 -28.01
N ALA A 199 2.16 -15.22 -27.99
CA ALA A 199 2.93 -14.37 -27.09
C ALA A 199 2.70 -12.88 -27.37
N THR A 200 2.68 -12.47 -28.64
CA THR A 200 2.44 -11.08 -29.03
C THR A 200 1.05 -10.60 -28.60
N ASP A 201 0.02 -11.44 -28.74
CA ASP A 201 -1.35 -11.12 -28.34
C ASP A 201 -1.50 -10.96 -26.80
N VAL A 202 -0.86 -11.86 -26.03
CA VAL A 202 -0.81 -11.75 -24.55
C VAL A 202 -0.11 -10.46 -24.11
N ALA A 203 1.03 -10.11 -24.73
CA ALA A 203 1.76 -8.88 -24.42
C ALA A 203 0.94 -7.63 -24.79
N ALA A 204 0.30 -7.63 -25.96
CA ALA A 204 -0.54 -6.52 -26.40
C ALA A 204 -1.74 -6.27 -25.46
N LYS A 205 -2.42 -7.35 -25.04
CA LYS A 205 -3.52 -7.26 -24.06
C LYS A 205 -3.06 -6.73 -22.71
N ALA A 206 -1.89 -7.17 -22.23
CA ALA A 206 -1.32 -6.68 -20.98
C ALA A 206 -1.01 -5.17 -21.05
N LEU A 207 -0.47 -4.67 -22.17
CA LEU A 207 -0.20 -3.25 -22.38
C LEU A 207 -1.49 -2.40 -22.40
N VAL A 208 -2.58 -2.91 -22.97
CA VAL A 208 -3.89 -2.24 -22.94
C VAL A 208 -4.46 -2.22 -21.52
N GLY A 209 -4.32 -3.31 -20.77
CA GLY A 209 -4.72 -3.41 -19.36
C GLY A 209 -3.98 -2.43 -18.46
N LEU A 210 -2.66 -2.27 -18.64
CA LEU A 210 -1.85 -1.31 -17.87
C LEU A 210 -2.26 0.14 -18.12
N ARG A 211 -2.61 0.49 -19.37
CA ARG A 211 -3.10 1.83 -19.70
C ARG A 211 -4.46 2.13 -19.07
N THR A 212 -5.33 1.14 -18.98
CA THR A 212 -6.67 1.30 -18.38
C THR A 212 -6.66 1.28 -16.84
N LEU A 213 -5.67 0.63 -16.20
CA LEU A 213 -5.47 0.68 -14.75
C LEU A 213 -5.00 2.06 -14.26
N SER A 214 -4.14 2.73 -15.02
CA SER A 214 -3.70 4.11 -14.73
C SER A 214 -4.88 5.10 -14.65
N ASP A 215 -5.96 4.83 -15.38
CA ASP A 215 -7.17 5.66 -15.42
C ASP A 215 -8.19 5.31 -14.31
N ARG A 216 -8.03 4.18 -13.60
CA ARG A 216 -9.01 3.63 -12.63
C ARG A 216 -8.59 3.76 -11.16
N THR A 217 -7.57 4.55 -10.85
CA THR A 217 -7.00 4.71 -9.51
C THR A 217 -7.94 5.42 -8.50
N THR A 218 -9.27 5.27 -8.61
CA THR A 218 -10.23 5.93 -7.73
C THR A 218 -11.44 5.07 -7.32
N ASP A 219 -11.67 3.88 -7.87
CA ASP A 219 -12.87 3.08 -7.52
C ASP A 219 -12.58 1.60 -7.25
N LEU A 220 -12.30 1.23 -5.99
CA LEU A 220 -12.45 -0.15 -5.51
C LEU A 220 -13.17 -0.14 -4.17
N VAL A 221 -14.51 -0.09 -4.24
CA VAL A 221 -15.37 -0.06 -3.05
C VAL A 221 -15.92 -1.45 -2.69
N GLU A 222 -16.12 -2.36 -3.65
CA GLU A 222 -16.49 -3.78 -3.49
C GLU A 222 -16.85 -4.31 -4.90
N GLU A 223 -16.64 -5.59 -5.20
CA GLU A 223 -17.03 -6.22 -6.48
C GLU A 223 -17.95 -7.43 -6.24
N PRO A 224 -19.05 -7.60 -6.98
CA PRO A 224 -19.86 -8.83 -6.89
C PRO A 224 -19.04 -10.11 -7.15
N VAL A 225 -19.20 -11.13 -6.30
CA VAL A 225 -18.47 -12.41 -6.39
C VAL A 225 -18.60 -13.06 -7.77
N ALA A 226 -19.78 -12.97 -8.40
CA ALA A 226 -20.03 -13.47 -9.75
C ALA A 226 -19.21 -12.73 -10.82
N SER A 227 -19.02 -11.42 -10.68
CA SER A 227 -18.19 -10.62 -11.60
C SER A 227 -16.71 -11.00 -11.47
N ALA A 228 -16.23 -11.16 -10.23
CA ALA A 228 -14.86 -11.59 -9.96
C ALA A 228 -14.62 -13.00 -10.51
N PHE A 229 -15.57 -13.92 -10.35
CA PHE A 229 -15.52 -15.27 -10.90
C PHE A 229 -15.55 -15.28 -12.44
N GLN A 230 -16.32 -14.41 -13.06
CA GLN A 230 -16.32 -14.30 -14.52
C GLN A 230 -14.96 -13.80 -15.05
N ARG A 231 -14.30 -12.87 -14.35
CA ARG A 231 -12.93 -12.45 -14.68
C ARG A 231 -11.92 -13.58 -14.50
N LEU A 232 -12.05 -14.41 -13.46
CA LEU A 232 -11.24 -15.62 -13.32
C LEU A 232 -11.34 -16.51 -14.57
N ARG A 233 -12.56 -16.74 -15.06
CA ARG A 233 -12.80 -17.55 -16.26
C ARG A 233 -12.12 -16.96 -17.50
N GLU A 234 -12.12 -15.64 -17.63
CA GLU A 234 -11.40 -14.94 -18.69
C GLU A 234 -9.88 -15.05 -18.54
N ASP A 235 -9.36 -14.91 -17.31
CA ASP A 235 -7.94 -15.03 -16.97
C ASP A 235 -7.39 -16.43 -17.26
N LEU A 236 -8.19 -17.49 -17.09
CA LEU A 236 -7.80 -18.88 -17.34
C LEU A 236 -7.95 -19.33 -18.80
N ARG A 237 -8.73 -18.60 -19.62
CA ARG A 237 -9.00 -18.97 -21.02
C ARG A 237 -7.72 -19.20 -21.85
N PRO A 238 -6.65 -18.39 -21.74
CA PRO A 238 -5.40 -18.66 -22.45
C PRO A 238 -4.80 -20.01 -22.06
N LEU A 239 -4.76 -20.34 -20.76
CA LEU A 239 -4.18 -21.59 -20.26
C LEU A 239 -4.91 -22.82 -20.79
N MET A 240 -6.25 -22.75 -20.87
CA MET A 240 -7.08 -23.82 -21.44
C MET A 240 -6.73 -24.08 -22.92
N ASN A 241 -6.46 -23.02 -23.68
CA ASN A 241 -6.14 -23.12 -25.10
C ASN A 241 -4.76 -23.74 -25.38
N PHE A 242 -3.82 -23.63 -24.44
CA PHE A 242 -2.44 -24.06 -24.65
C PHE A 242 -2.09 -25.43 -24.04
N SER A 243 -2.83 -25.87 -23.01
CA SER A 243 -2.55 -27.09 -22.24
C SER A 243 -3.40 -28.30 -22.64
N GLY A 244 -4.52 -28.10 -23.36
CA GLY A 244 -5.45 -29.17 -23.69
C GLY A 244 -6.24 -29.73 -22.49
N ILE A 245 -6.20 -29.04 -21.35
CA ILE A 245 -6.87 -29.42 -20.10
C ILE A 245 -8.29 -28.82 -20.05
N ASP A 246 -9.26 -29.65 -19.66
CA ASP A 246 -10.65 -29.25 -19.44
C ASP A 246 -10.80 -28.57 -18.07
N VAL A 247 -10.94 -27.24 -18.05
CA VAL A 247 -11.20 -26.49 -16.82
C VAL A 247 -12.70 -26.27 -16.65
N GLN A 248 -13.26 -26.88 -15.60
CA GLN A 248 -14.68 -26.81 -15.24
C GLN A 248 -14.93 -25.78 -14.14
N PHE A 249 -15.93 -24.94 -14.33
CA PHE A 249 -16.26 -23.84 -13.43
C PHE A 249 -17.58 -24.13 -12.71
N ILE A 250 -17.57 -24.15 -11.39
CA ILE A 250 -18.80 -24.06 -10.57
C ILE A 250 -18.94 -22.62 -10.09
N GLU A 251 -20.01 -21.98 -10.54
CA GLU A 251 -20.30 -20.58 -10.22
C GLU A 251 -20.70 -20.41 -8.74
N PRO A 252 -20.30 -19.29 -8.12
CA PRO A 252 -20.75 -18.92 -6.78
C PRO A 252 -22.25 -18.58 -6.77
N PRO A 253 -22.90 -18.60 -5.59
CA PRO A 253 -24.30 -18.21 -5.48
C PRO A 253 -24.53 -16.78 -5.96
N VAL A 254 -25.61 -16.57 -6.72
CA VAL A 254 -25.98 -15.28 -7.33
C VAL A 254 -26.17 -14.16 -6.29
N ASN A 255 -26.55 -14.54 -5.07
CA ASN A 255 -26.75 -13.63 -3.94
C ASN A 255 -25.55 -13.59 -2.98
N GLY A 256 -24.39 -14.11 -3.39
CA GLY A 256 -23.18 -14.06 -2.59
C GLY A 256 -22.76 -12.62 -2.30
N ARG A 257 -22.17 -12.41 -1.12
CA ARG A 257 -21.69 -11.09 -0.69
C ARG A 257 -20.68 -10.55 -1.71
N ALA A 258 -20.68 -9.22 -1.91
CA ALA A 258 -19.64 -8.58 -2.69
C ALA A 258 -18.28 -8.75 -2.01
N LEU A 259 -17.27 -9.04 -2.80
CA LEU A 259 -15.91 -9.24 -2.33
C LEU A 259 -15.21 -7.88 -2.21
N PRO A 260 -14.40 -7.68 -1.17
CA PRO A 260 -13.38 -6.63 -1.18
C PRO A 260 -12.46 -6.79 -2.41
N GLY A 261 -12.00 -5.69 -2.99
CA GLY A 261 -11.21 -5.71 -4.22
C GLY A 261 -9.92 -6.53 -4.08
N GLU A 262 -9.27 -6.44 -2.92
CA GLU A 262 -8.11 -7.24 -2.51
C GLU A 262 -8.39 -8.74 -2.51
N VAL A 263 -9.53 -9.15 -1.95
CA VAL A 263 -9.93 -10.56 -1.87
C VAL A 263 -10.25 -11.07 -3.25
N ALA A 264 -11.02 -10.32 -4.05
CA ALA A 264 -11.36 -10.66 -5.43
C ALA A 264 -10.11 -10.83 -6.30
N HIS A 265 -9.14 -9.93 -6.19
CA HIS A 265 -7.88 -10.04 -6.93
C HIS A 265 -7.07 -11.26 -6.51
N ALA A 266 -6.81 -11.40 -5.21
CA ALA A 266 -5.97 -12.46 -4.70
C ALA A 266 -6.58 -13.84 -4.95
N ALA A 267 -7.90 -14.00 -4.82
CA ALA A 267 -8.60 -15.23 -5.12
C ALA A 267 -8.38 -15.68 -6.58
N ARG A 268 -8.42 -14.75 -7.54
CA ARG A 268 -8.12 -15.07 -8.95
C ARG A 268 -6.67 -15.51 -9.14
N ALA A 269 -5.73 -14.82 -8.50
CA ALA A 269 -4.31 -15.17 -8.56
C ALA A 269 -4.04 -16.55 -7.92
N ILE A 270 -4.71 -16.86 -6.80
CA ILE A 270 -4.61 -18.15 -6.12
C ILE A 270 -5.09 -19.28 -7.03
N VAL A 271 -6.31 -19.18 -7.57
CA VAL A 271 -6.83 -20.24 -8.47
C VAL A 271 -5.95 -20.42 -9.68
N ARG A 272 -5.48 -19.34 -10.31
CA ARG A 272 -4.60 -19.44 -11.47
C ARG A 272 -3.28 -20.14 -11.14
N GLY A 273 -2.66 -19.80 -10.00
CA GLY A 273 -1.44 -20.48 -9.56
C GLY A 273 -1.67 -21.96 -9.24
N LEU A 274 -2.81 -22.31 -8.64
CA LEU A 274 -3.20 -23.71 -8.41
C LEU A 274 -3.38 -24.46 -9.73
N VAL A 275 -4.12 -23.88 -10.68
CA VAL A 275 -4.31 -24.46 -12.01
C VAL A 275 -2.96 -24.66 -12.71
N LEU A 276 -2.06 -23.68 -12.68
CA LEU A 276 -0.72 -23.80 -13.28
C LEU A 276 0.11 -24.92 -12.64
N ALA A 277 0.09 -25.02 -11.31
CA ALA A 277 0.79 -26.09 -10.61
C ALA A 277 0.20 -27.48 -10.91
N MET A 278 -1.12 -27.56 -11.11
CA MET A 278 -1.78 -28.79 -11.51
C MET A 278 -1.49 -29.15 -12.97
N VAL A 279 -1.46 -28.18 -13.88
CA VAL A 279 -1.11 -28.37 -15.30
C VAL A 279 0.30 -28.93 -15.47
N ASP A 280 1.23 -28.60 -14.56
CA ASP A 280 2.62 -29.10 -14.60
C ASP A 280 2.73 -30.61 -14.26
N GLN A 281 1.69 -31.21 -13.67
CA GLN A 281 1.62 -32.66 -13.45
C GLN A 281 1.33 -33.39 -14.76
N GLN A 282 2.07 -34.47 -15.03
CA GLN A 282 1.78 -35.32 -16.19
C GLN A 282 0.51 -36.14 -15.96
N GLY A 283 -0.41 -36.11 -16.93
CA GLY A 283 -1.61 -36.94 -16.94
C GLY A 283 -2.89 -36.28 -16.40
N VAL A 284 -2.82 -35.03 -15.94
CA VAL A 284 -4.00 -34.22 -15.63
C VAL A 284 -4.76 -33.92 -16.92
N ARG A 285 -6.06 -34.21 -16.93
CA ARG A 285 -6.97 -33.98 -18.06
C ARG A 285 -8.08 -33.00 -17.72
N ARG A 286 -8.49 -32.95 -16.46
CA ARG A 286 -9.55 -32.09 -15.97
C ARG A 286 -9.15 -31.41 -14.67
N ILE A 287 -9.45 -30.12 -14.59
CA ILE A 287 -9.37 -29.34 -13.35
C ILE A 287 -10.73 -28.71 -13.10
N ARG A 288 -11.25 -28.83 -11.88
CA ARG A 288 -12.50 -28.22 -11.46
C ARG A 288 -12.19 -27.10 -10.48
N THR A 289 -12.75 -25.91 -10.71
CA THR A 289 -12.69 -24.78 -9.79
C THR A 289 -14.09 -24.37 -9.36
N GLN A 290 -14.26 -24.15 -8.06
CA GLN A 290 -15.49 -23.75 -7.43
C GLN A 290 -15.24 -22.56 -6.52
N TRP A 291 -16.09 -21.55 -6.60
CA TRP A 291 -16.18 -20.49 -5.60
C TRP A 291 -17.52 -20.59 -4.88
N ASP A 292 -17.52 -20.29 -3.59
CA ASP A 292 -18.71 -20.13 -2.77
C ASP A 292 -18.49 -18.99 -1.76
N CYS A 293 -19.58 -18.46 -1.21
CA CYS A 293 -19.52 -17.38 -0.23
C CYS A 293 -20.56 -17.61 0.86
N ASP A 294 -20.08 -17.84 2.10
CA ASP A 294 -20.94 -18.08 3.27
C ASP A 294 -21.40 -16.77 3.96
N GLY A 295 -21.05 -15.62 3.37
CA GLY A 295 -21.32 -14.28 3.89
C GLY A 295 -20.19 -13.67 4.71
N ALA A 296 -19.32 -14.49 5.31
CA ALA A 296 -18.15 -14.06 6.07
C ALA A 296 -16.83 -14.38 5.36
N ASN A 297 -16.82 -15.43 4.53
CA ASN A 297 -15.65 -15.95 3.85
C ASN A 297 -15.94 -16.16 2.36
N LEU A 298 -14.89 -16.01 1.56
CA LEU A 298 -14.80 -16.61 0.24
C LEU A 298 -14.22 -18.02 0.39
N LEU A 299 -14.95 -19.00 -0.11
CA LEU A 299 -14.56 -20.40 -0.13
C LEU A 299 -14.16 -20.75 -1.56
N ILE A 300 -12.97 -21.30 -1.75
CA ILE A 300 -12.47 -21.71 -3.06
C ILE A 300 -12.06 -23.17 -2.97
N ASN A 301 -12.49 -23.96 -3.94
CA ASN A 301 -12.05 -25.32 -4.10
C ASN A 301 -11.48 -25.51 -5.51
N VAL A 302 -10.31 -26.13 -5.62
CA VAL A 302 -9.67 -26.48 -6.88
C VAL A 302 -9.24 -27.94 -6.82
N ARG A 303 -9.71 -28.74 -7.78
CA ARG A 303 -9.47 -30.18 -7.81
C ARG A 303 -9.02 -30.66 -9.19
N ASP A 304 -8.02 -31.53 -9.25
CA ASP A 304 -7.58 -32.18 -10.48
C ASP A 304 -7.97 -33.68 -10.54
N ASP A 305 -7.81 -34.30 -11.71
CA ASP A 305 -7.95 -35.75 -11.95
C ASP A 305 -6.61 -36.44 -12.21
N GLY A 306 -5.52 -35.83 -11.75
CA GLY A 306 -4.15 -36.24 -11.99
C GLY A 306 -3.69 -37.44 -11.17
N PRO A 307 -2.38 -37.75 -11.22
CA PRO A 307 -1.80 -38.87 -10.49
C PRO A 307 -1.78 -38.68 -8.97
N GLY A 308 -2.05 -37.46 -8.48
CA GLY A 308 -1.91 -37.12 -7.06
C GLY A 308 -0.43 -36.91 -6.68
N GLU A 309 0.31 -36.19 -7.52
CA GLU A 309 1.75 -35.91 -7.29
C GLU A 309 2.00 -34.44 -6.94
N LEU A 310 0.93 -33.66 -6.69
CA LEU A 310 1.02 -32.26 -6.30
C LEU A 310 1.80 -32.12 -4.99
N SER A 311 3.03 -31.62 -5.08
CA SER A 311 3.89 -31.45 -3.91
C SER A 311 3.53 -30.17 -3.15
N ALA A 312 3.06 -30.31 -1.91
CA ALA A 312 2.82 -29.19 -1.01
C ALA A 312 4.10 -28.38 -0.70
N SER A 313 5.29 -28.97 -0.88
CA SER A 313 6.58 -28.30 -0.67
C SER A 313 7.14 -27.63 -1.93
N ALA A 314 6.45 -27.70 -3.08
CA ALA A 314 6.89 -27.05 -4.30
C ALA A 314 6.95 -25.51 -4.11
N PRO A 315 7.96 -24.82 -4.70
CA PRO A 315 8.08 -23.36 -4.59
C PRO A 315 6.86 -22.56 -5.09
N ALA A 316 6.10 -23.14 -6.03
CA ALA A 316 4.82 -22.57 -6.46
C ALA A 316 3.79 -22.63 -5.34
N MET A 317 3.69 -23.75 -4.61
CA MET A 317 2.73 -23.92 -3.51
C MET A 317 3.08 -23.07 -2.30
N ALA A 318 4.37 -22.95 -1.96
CA ALA A 318 4.81 -22.06 -0.88
C ALA A 318 4.39 -20.61 -1.11
N ARG A 319 4.45 -20.12 -2.36
CA ARG A 319 4.00 -18.76 -2.72
C ARG A 319 2.49 -18.59 -2.60
N LEU A 320 1.72 -19.64 -2.89
CA LEU A 320 0.27 -19.62 -2.72
C LEU A 320 -0.14 -19.66 -1.24
N VAL A 321 0.54 -20.47 -0.42
CA VAL A 321 0.34 -20.47 1.04
C VAL A 321 0.57 -19.06 1.61
N GLN A 322 1.71 -18.45 1.31
CA GLN A 322 2.05 -17.10 1.79
C GLN A 322 1.00 -16.06 1.40
N ARG A 323 0.46 -16.16 0.18
CA ARG A 323 -0.59 -15.27 -0.32
C ARG A 323 -1.90 -15.44 0.45
N VAL A 324 -2.28 -16.68 0.77
CA VAL A 324 -3.47 -16.98 1.55
C VAL A 324 -3.31 -16.48 2.99
N GLU A 325 -2.15 -16.72 3.60
CA GLU A 325 -1.83 -16.27 4.96
C GLU A 325 -1.82 -14.74 5.09
N ALA A 326 -1.34 -14.02 4.06
CA ALA A 326 -1.35 -12.56 4.01
C ALA A 326 -2.77 -11.97 4.08
N LEU A 327 -3.79 -12.75 3.76
CA LEU A 327 -5.21 -12.37 3.84
C LEU A 327 -5.90 -12.97 5.08
N ASN A 328 -5.13 -13.48 6.04
CA ASN A 328 -5.65 -14.25 7.18
C ASN A 328 -6.48 -15.46 6.77
N GLY A 329 -6.26 -15.98 5.57
CA GLY A 329 -6.92 -17.18 5.06
C GLY A 329 -6.20 -18.45 5.48
N SER A 330 -6.83 -19.58 5.15
CA SER A 330 -6.25 -20.92 5.33
C SER A 330 -6.32 -21.70 4.03
N MET A 331 -5.29 -22.50 3.76
CA MET A 331 -5.25 -23.41 2.62
C MET A 331 -4.99 -24.84 3.10
N GLY A 332 -5.87 -25.76 2.71
CA GLY A 332 -5.71 -27.20 2.90
C GLY A 332 -5.46 -27.88 1.56
N VAL A 333 -4.53 -28.84 1.53
CA VAL A 333 -4.21 -29.64 0.35
C VAL A 333 -4.36 -31.10 0.73
N ASP A 334 -5.29 -31.79 0.08
CA ASP A 334 -5.47 -33.24 0.20
C ASP A 334 -5.04 -33.90 -1.12
N VAL A 335 -4.19 -34.92 -1.04
CA VAL A 335 -3.62 -35.57 -2.22
C VAL A 335 -3.93 -37.06 -2.15
N MET A 336 -4.65 -37.54 -3.16
CA MET A 336 -5.10 -38.91 -3.24
C MET A 336 -4.41 -39.62 -4.42
N PRO A 337 -3.51 -40.59 -4.18
CA PRO A 337 -2.80 -41.29 -5.24
C PRO A 337 -3.76 -41.90 -6.28
N GLY A 338 -3.58 -41.52 -7.54
CA GLY A 338 -4.42 -41.94 -8.68
C GLY A 338 -5.81 -41.28 -8.76
N TRP A 339 -6.13 -40.36 -7.85
CA TRP A 339 -7.42 -39.64 -7.79
C TRP A 339 -7.28 -38.11 -7.84
N GLY A 340 -6.05 -37.62 -7.94
CA GLY A 340 -5.71 -36.21 -8.03
C GLY A 340 -5.50 -35.50 -6.70
N ALA A 341 -5.36 -34.18 -6.75
CA ALA A 341 -5.32 -33.31 -5.57
C ALA A 341 -6.61 -32.50 -5.42
N ASP A 342 -7.00 -32.25 -4.17
CA ASP A 342 -8.10 -31.38 -3.76
C ASP A 342 -7.55 -30.26 -2.86
N VAL A 343 -7.66 -29.03 -3.32
CA VAL A 343 -7.17 -27.84 -2.63
C VAL A 343 -8.33 -26.96 -2.20
N ALA A 344 -8.48 -26.80 -0.89
CA ALA A 344 -9.48 -25.93 -0.28
C ALA A 344 -8.82 -24.66 0.27
N VAL A 345 -9.35 -23.49 -0.10
CA VAL A 345 -8.90 -22.19 0.38
C VAL A 345 -10.08 -21.46 1.01
N VAL A 346 -9.86 -20.89 2.19
CA VAL A 346 -10.83 -20.04 2.90
C VAL A 346 -10.19 -18.69 3.10
N ILE A 347 -10.84 -17.63 2.63
CA ILE A 347 -10.38 -16.24 2.77
C ILE A 347 -11.46 -15.42 3.47
N PRO A 348 -11.20 -14.86 4.67
CA PRO A 348 -12.11 -13.94 5.32
C PRO A 348 -12.40 -12.72 4.43
N LEU A 349 -13.67 -12.33 4.33
CA LEU A 349 -14.11 -11.12 3.64
C LEU A 349 -13.98 -9.87 4.50
N ASP A 350 -13.91 -10.07 5.81
CA ASP A 350 -13.72 -8.99 6.76
C ASP A 350 -12.29 -9.05 7.33
N PRO A 351 -11.59 -7.92 7.44
CA PRO A 351 -10.35 -7.87 8.19
C PRO A 351 -10.62 -8.33 9.62
N PRO A 352 -9.64 -8.97 10.30
CA PRO A 352 -9.85 -9.53 11.62
C PRO A 352 -10.43 -8.49 12.57
N ALA A 353 -11.62 -8.77 13.11
CA ALA A 353 -12.29 -7.90 14.06
C ALA A 353 -11.37 -7.73 15.28
N ARG A 354 -10.83 -6.52 15.45
CA ARG A 354 -10.22 -6.16 16.73
C ARG A 354 -11.33 -6.19 17.78
N PRO A 355 -11.14 -6.83 18.95
CA PRO A 355 -12.19 -6.89 19.96
C PRO A 355 -12.72 -5.48 20.27
N LEU A 356 -14.04 -5.32 20.32
CA LEU A 356 -14.80 -4.11 20.71
C LEU A 356 -14.42 -3.52 22.10
N ALA A 357 -13.42 -4.07 22.76
CA ALA A 357 -12.93 -3.65 24.07
C ALA A 357 -12.44 -2.18 24.07
N GLU A 358 -11.91 -1.66 22.95
CA GLU A 358 -11.42 -0.27 22.88
C GLU A 358 -12.54 0.76 22.63
N ALA A 359 -13.70 0.38 22.07
CA ALA A 359 -14.84 1.29 21.89
C ALA A 359 -15.62 1.56 23.19
N ALA A 360 -15.52 0.65 24.17
CA ALA A 360 -16.13 0.80 25.49
C ALA A 360 -15.50 1.96 26.29
N ASP A 361 -14.26 2.34 25.99
CA ASP A 361 -13.53 3.40 26.68
C ASP A 361 -14.03 4.82 26.34
N TRP A 362 -14.79 4.99 25.25
CA TRP A 362 -15.26 6.32 24.83
C TRP A 362 -16.46 6.85 25.61
N ASN A 363 -17.06 6.02 26.48
CA ASN A 363 -18.21 6.39 27.33
C ASN A 363 -19.29 7.16 26.55
N LEU A 364 -19.65 6.64 25.38
CA LEU A 364 -20.67 7.23 24.50
C LEU A 364 -22.06 6.95 25.06
N GLY A 365 -22.92 7.97 25.02
CA GLY A 365 -24.35 7.74 25.24
C GLY A 365 -24.96 6.97 24.09
N GLU A 366 -26.07 6.28 24.33
CA GLU A 366 -26.80 5.48 23.32
C GLU A 366 -27.05 6.27 22.03
N ARG A 367 -27.49 7.53 22.16
CA ARG A 367 -27.73 8.41 21.01
C ARG A 367 -26.45 8.84 20.26
N GLU A 368 -25.33 8.95 20.96
CA GLU A 368 -24.04 9.28 20.33
C GLU A 368 -23.50 8.08 19.55
N LEU A 369 -23.71 6.86 20.05
CA LEU A 369 -23.36 5.62 19.38
C LEU A 369 -24.17 5.42 18.09
N GLU A 370 -25.49 5.60 18.14
CA GLU A 370 -26.36 5.56 16.94
C GLU A 370 -25.90 6.57 15.88
N VAL A 371 -25.58 7.80 16.31
CA VAL A 371 -25.07 8.84 15.41
C VAL A 371 -23.72 8.44 14.84
N LEU A 372 -22.81 7.86 15.63
CA LEU A 372 -21.49 7.41 15.17
C LEU A 372 -21.59 6.24 14.16
N GLN A 373 -22.50 5.29 14.36
CA GLN A 373 -22.76 4.20 13.42
C GLN A 373 -23.27 4.72 12.08
N LEU A 374 -24.28 5.60 12.10
CA LEU A 374 -24.79 6.20 10.87
C LEU A 374 -23.74 7.11 10.20
N LEU A 375 -22.89 7.76 10.99
CA LEU A 375 -21.76 8.54 10.50
C LEU A 375 -20.74 7.65 9.78
N ALA A 376 -20.37 6.51 10.38
CA ALA A 376 -19.47 5.51 9.82
C ALA A 376 -20.00 4.99 8.48
N ALA A 377 -21.31 4.72 8.40
CA ALA A 377 -21.98 4.33 7.15
C ALA A 377 -22.06 5.46 6.09
N GLY A 378 -21.34 6.57 6.26
CA GLY A 378 -21.25 7.67 5.29
C GLY A 378 -22.48 8.59 5.23
N GLN A 379 -23.44 8.45 6.15
CA GLN A 379 -24.71 9.19 6.09
C GLN A 379 -24.51 10.68 6.36
N ARG A 380 -25.03 11.56 5.50
CA ARG A 380 -25.02 13.02 5.73
C ARG A 380 -25.94 13.39 6.90
N ASN A 381 -25.68 14.51 7.57
CA ASN A 381 -26.43 14.93 8.77
C ASN A 381 -27.96 14.98 8.55
N ARG A 382 -28.42 15.36 7.37
CA ARG A 382 -29.83 15.33 6.98
C ARG A 382 -30.42 13.92 7.00
N SER A 383 -29.68 12.93 6.49
CA SER A 383 -30.11 11.53 6.46
C SER A 383 -30.10 10.91 7.85
N ILE A 384 -29.10 11.26 8.67
CA ILE A 384 -29.03 10.87 10.10
C ILE A 384 -30.24 11.44 10.85
N ALA A 385 -30.53 12.73 10.65
CA ALA A 385 -31.67 13.41 11.25
C ALA A 385 -33.00 12.74 10.91
N ALA A 386 -33.19 12.39 9.62
CA ALA A 386 -34.38 11.67 9.16
C ALA A 386 -34.50 10.26 9.78
N LYS A 387 -33.41 9.48 9.81
CA LYS A 387 -33.40 8.12 10.38
C LYS A 387 -33.65 8.09 11.88
N LEU A 388 -33.13 9.08 12.60
CA LEU A 388 -33.24 9.16 14.06
C LEU A 388 -34.45 9.99 14.53
N HIS A 389 -35.26 10.51 13.60
CA HIS A 389 -36.41 11.38 13.86
C HIS A 389 -36.06 12.61 14.73
N ILE A 390 -34.96 13.28 14.41
CA ILE A 390 -34.48 14.50 15.10
C ILE A 390 -34.13 15.60 14.10
N SER A 391 -33.86 16.82 14.57
CA SER A 391 -33.43 17.92 13.69
C SER A 391 -31.96 17.79 13.28
N GLU A 392 -31.59 18.34 12.12
CA GLU A 392 -30.17 18.44 11.69
C GLU A 392 -29.29 19.19 12.71
N ASN A 393 -29.86 20.16 13.43
CA ASN A 393 -29.17 20.89 14.49
C ASN A 393 -28.89 19.99 15.71
N THR A 394 -29.81 19.08 16.03
CA THR A 394 -29.63 18.06 17.08
C THR A 394 -28.53 17.07 16.69
N VAL A 395 -28.46 16.66 15.42
CA VAL A 395 -27.35 15.83 14.92
C VAL A 395 -26.01 16.55 15.06
N LYS A 396 -25.91 17.83 14.67
CA LYS A 396 -24.70 18.64 14.86
C LYS A 396 -24.28 18.74 16.33
N PHE A 397 -25.25 18.83 17.25
CA PHE A 397 -25.00 18.83 18.68
C PHE A 397 -24.40 17.49 19.14
N HIS A 398 -25.00 16.36 18.75
CA HIS A 398 -24.46 15.03 19.07
C HIS A 398 -23.07 14.81 18.47
N LEU A 399 -22.83 15.20 17.22
CA LEU A 399 -21.52 15.08 16.58
C LEU A 399 -20.44 15.87 17.31
N ARG A 400 -20.74 17.08 17.79
CA ARG A 400 -19.77 17.88 18.57
C ARG A 400 -19.40 17.22 19.90
N ASN A 401 -20.37 16.65 20.62
CA ASN A 401 -20.09 15.93 21.87
C ASN A 401 -19.36 14.63 21.62
N LEU A 402 -19.78 13.89 20.59
CA LEU A 402 -19.15 12.68 20.10
C LEU A 402 -17.68 12.93 19.77
N TYR A 403 -17.38 13.94 18.94
CA TYR A 403 -16.01 14.31 18.55
C TYR A 403 -15.13 14.59 19.76
N ARG A 404 -15.66 15.34 20.73
CA ARG A 404 -14.95 15.60 21.99
C ARG A 404 -14.68 14.33 22.80
N LYS A 405 -15.62 13.38 22.83
CA LYS A 405 -15.48 12.13 23.60
C LYS A 405 -14.51 11.14 22.95
N ILE A 406 -14.52 11.03 21.63
CA ILE A 406 -13.66 10.11 20.89
C ILE A 406 -12.31 10.73 20.49
N GLY A 407 -12.09 12.01 20.83
CA GLY A 407 -10.86 12.73 20.49
C GLY A 407 -10.73 13.12 19.01
N ALA A 408 -11.82 13.12 18.24
CA ALA A 408 -11.80 13.51 16.83
C ALA A 408 -11.90 15.03 16.66
N SER A 409 -11.14 15.58 15.72
CA SER A 409 -11.20 16.98 15.28
C SER A 409 -12.04 17.18 14.02
N SER A 410 -12.30 16.11 13.26
CA SER A 410 -13.03 16.17 12.00
C SER A 410 -14.00 15.00 11.81
N ARG A 411 -14.93 15.19 10.86
CA ARG A 411 -15.88 14.15 10.46
C ARG A 411 -15.17 12.89 9.94
N THR A 412 -14.19 13.10 9.08
CA THR A 412 -13.41 12.02 8.47
C THR A 412 -12.65 11.25 9.55
N GLU A 413 -12.09 11.96 10.53
CA GLU A 413 -11.40 11.35 11.67
C GLU A 413 -12.35 10.56 12.57
N ALA A 414 -13.54 11.09 12.86
CA ALA A 414 -14.56 10.37 13.61
C ALA A 414 -15.04 9.09 12.88
N MET A 415 -15.18 9.16 11.55
CA MET A 415 -15.50 7.99 10.72
C MET A 415 -14.35 6.97 10.72
N ALA A 416 -13.10 7.43 10.60
CA ALA A 416 -11.92 6.56 10.64
C ALA A 416 -11.78 5.85 11.99
N LEU A 417 -12.00 6.57 13.10
CA LEU A 417 -12.02 6.00 14.45
C LEU A 417 -13.14 4.98 14.61
N ALA A 418 -14.34 5.26 14.09
CA ALA A 418 -15.45 4.30 14.10
C ALA A 418 -15.08 3.01 13.36
N HIS A 419 -14.57 3.13 12.13
CA HIS A 419 -14.15 1.98 11.31
C HIS A 419 -13.02 1.20 11.95
N SER A 420 -12.02 1.88 12.52
CA SER A 420 -10.90 1.22 13.20
C SER A 420 -11.33 0.45 14.45
N ASN A 421 -12.53 0.75 14.98
CA ASN A 421 -13.15 0.08 16.13
C ASN A 421 -14.29 -0.87 15.73
N GLY A 422 -14.38 -1.23 14.45
CA GLY A 422 -15.34 -2.22 13.95
C GLY A 422 -16.77 -1.72 13.76
N LEU A 423 -17.01 -0.40 13.85
CA LEU A 423 -18.29 0.21 13.54
C LEU A 423 -18.35 0.53 12.03
N ARG A 424 -19.36 0.00 11.34
CA ARG A 424 -19.63 0.25 9.92
C ARG A 424 -20.98 0.92 9.73
#